data_AF-A0A4Q3CHE9-F1
#
_entry.id   AF-A0A4Q3CHE9-F1
#
_cell.length_a   1.000
_cell.length_b   1.000
_cell.length_c   1.000
_cell.angle_alpha   90.00
_cell.angle_beta   90.00
_cell.angle_gamma   90.00
#
_symmetry.space_group_name_H-M   'P 1'
#
loop_
_entity.id
_entity.type
_entity.pdbx_description
1 polymer ?
#
loop_
_entity_poly.entity_id
_entity_poly.type
_entity_poly.pdbx_seq_one_letter_code
_entity_poly.pdbx_strand_id
1 'polypeptide(L)'
;MKRRNTNSKDNVLSILKSANAALSQDMIEAAVNGEMDRVTIYRVLNRFCEDGIAHRAMADDGKYYFALCKGCKQERHTHDHHHFRCLSCSRVECLQDTV
;
A
#
# COMPACT_ATOMS: atom_id res chain seq x y z
N MET A 1 20.33 -3.91 9.05
CA MET A 1 19.90 -3.17 10.26
C MET A 1 18.51 -3.60 10.66
N LYS A 2 18.28 -4.02 11.91
CA LYS A 2 16.95 -4.44 12.40
C LYS A 2 16.03 -3.22 12.49
N ARG A 3 14.95 -3.19 11.72
CA ARG A 3 14.00 -2.06 11.68
C ARG A 3 13.12 -2.10 12.94
N ARG A 4 13.02 -0.98 13.67
CA ARG A 4 12.17 -0.85 14.87
C ARG A 4 10.70 -1.09 14.51
N ASN A 5 10.01 -1.96 15.26
CA ASN A 5 8.56 -2.11 15.17
C ASN A 5 7.88 -1.02 16.01
N THR A 6 6.87 -0.35 15.47
CA THR A 6 6.19 0.78 16.12
C THR A 6 4.69 0.63 15.93
N ASN A 7 3.90 1.17 16.86
CA ASN A 7 2.43 1.15 16.77
C ASN A 7 1.91 1.68 15.42
N SER A 8 2.52 2.75 14.90
CA SER A 8 2.17 3.30 13.58
C SER A 8 2.35 2.31 12.43
N LYS A 9 3.35 1.44 12.52
CA LYS A 9 3.62 0.43 11.49
C LYS A 9 2.58 -0.69 11.57
N ASP A 10 2.26 -1.14 12.78
CA ASP A 10 1.26 -2.19 12.99
C ASP A 10 -0.15 -1.72 12.59
N ASN A 11 -0.50 -0.46 12.89
CA ASN A 11 -1.78 0.15 12.48
C ASN A 11 -1.93 0.21 10.96
N VAL A 12 -0.94 0.77 10.24
CA VAL A 12 -0.97 0.85 8.77
C VAL A 12 -1.01 -0.54 8.15
N LEU A 13 -0.24 -1.50 8.69
CA LEU A 13 -0.27 -2.88 8.22
C LEU A 13 -1.63 -3.53 8.42
N SER A 14 -2.29 -3.30 9.56
CA SER A 14 -3.63 -3.81 9.87
C SER A 14 -4.68 -3.27 8.90
N ILE A 15 -4.60 -1.97 8.58
CA ILE A 15 -5.48 -1.34 7.59
C ILE A 15 -5.29 -1.98 6.22
N LEU A 16 -4.04 -2.14 5.76
CA LEU A 16 -3.74 -2.78 4.48
C LEU A 16 -4.18 -4.26 4.43
N LYS A 17 -4.08 -5.00 5.54
CA LYS A 17 -4.54 -6.40 5.63
C LYS A 17 -6.05 -6.53 5.57
N SER A 18 -6.77 -5.56 6.13
CA SER A 18 -8.23 -5.54 6.17
C SER A 18 -8.84 -5.00 4.88
N ALA A 19 -8.03 -4.35 4.03
CA ALA A 19 -8.47 -3.81 2.76
C ALA A 19 -8.55 -4.90 1.69
N ASN A 20 -9.68 -4.95 0.99
CA ASN A 20 -9.87 -5.82 -0.18
C ASN A 20 -9.38 -5.17 -1.50
N ALA A 21 -8.72 -4.02 -1.42
CA ALA A 21 -8.29 -3.21 -2.56
C ALA A 21 -7.03 -2.43 -2.21
N ALA A 22 -6.33 -1.90 -3.23
CA ALA A 22 -5.27 -0.95 -2.99
C ALA A 22 -5.85 0.36 -2.44
N LEU A 23 -5.16 0.95 -1.45
CA LEU A 23 -5.58 2.15 -0.75
C LEU A 23 -4.67 3.32 -1.09
N SER A 24 -5.24 4.51 -1.33
CA SER A 24 -4.44 5.73 -1.38
C SER A 24 -4.04 6.20 0.02
N GLN A 25 -3.06 7.08 0.10
CA GLN A 25 -2.64 7.69 1.37
C GLN A 25 -3.81 8.40 2.07
N ASP A 26 -4.66 9.10 1.33
CA ASP A 26 -5.81 9.82 1.88
C ASP A 26 -6.83 8.85 2.51
N MET A 27 -7.03 7.67 1.92
CA MET A 27 -7.91 6.63 2.47
C MET A 27 -7.36 6.07 3.79
N ILE A 28 -6.03 5.87 3.87
CA ILE A 28 -5.38 5.40 5.09
C ILE A 28 -5.42 6.49 6.17
N GLU A 29 -5.22 7.75 5.80
CA GLU A 29 -5.32 8.91 6.69
C GLU A 29 -6.74 9.02 7.30
N ALA A 30 -7.78 8.82 6.49
CA ALA A 30 -9.15 8.76 6.98
C ALA A 30 -9.38 7.56 7.93
N ALA A 31 -8.80 6.39 7.62
CA ALA A 31 -8.96 5.17 8.41
C ALA A 31 -8.25 5.22 9.79
N VAL A 32 -7.15 5.98 9.92
CA VAL A 32 -6.47 6.18 11.22
C VAL A 32 -7.11 7.26 12.09
N ASN A 33 -8.13 7.96 11.59
CA ASN A 33 -8.94 8.94 12.34
C ASN A 33 -8.13 9.94 13.18
N GLY A 34 -7.05 10.50 12.60
CA GLY A 34 -6.20 11.50 13.25
C GLY A 34 -5.17 10.97 14.27
N GLU A 35 -5.09 9.65 14.50
CA GLU A 35 -4.08 9.05 15.39
C GLU A 35 -2.66 9.07 14.81
N MET A 36 -2.52 9.41 13.52
CA MET A 36 -1.24 9.41 12.82
C MET A 36 -1.21 10.49 11.76
N ASP A 37 -0.09 11.21 11.70
CA ASP A 37 0.09 12.27 10.70
C ASP A 37 0.41 11.70 9.31
N ARG A 38 0.05 12.49 8.29
CA ARG A 38 0.25 12.19 6.87
C ARG A 38 1.69 11.81 6.52
N VAL A 39 2.70 12.47 7.10
CA VAL A 39 4.13 12.22 6.81
C VAL A 39 4.55 10.87 7.39
N THR A 40 4.10 10.53 8.59
CA THR A 40 4.34 9.23 9.20
C THR A 40 3.72 8.11 8.39
N ILE A 41 2.47 8.27 7.91
CA ILE A 41 1.81 7.31 7.02
C ILE A 41 2.65 7.08 5.76
N TYR A 42 3.03 8.16 5.07
CA TYR A 42 3.83 8.09 3.85
C TYR A 42 5.17 7.36 4.07
N ARG A 43 5.86 7.70 5.16
CA ARG A 43 7.14 7.08 5.50
C ARG A 43 6.98 5.60 5.80
N VAL A 44 5.91 5.19 6.49
CA VAL A 44 5.61 3.78 6.75
C VAL A 44 5.31 3.02 5.45
N LEU A 45 4.49 3.60 4.56
CA LEU A 45 4.15 2.99 3.28
C LEU A 45 5.36 2.78 2.37
N ASN A 46 6.19 3.81 2.19
CA ASN A 46 7.44 3.67 1.43
C ASN A 46 8.36 2.63 2.05
N ARG A 47 8.40 2.57 3.38
CA ARG A 47 9.18 1.57 4.10
C ARG A 47 8.70 0.15 3.81
N PHE A 48 7.39 -0.07 3.72
CA PHE A 48 6.83 -1.36 3.29
C PHE A 48 7.17 -1.70 1.84
N CYS A 49 7.22 -0.71 0.95
CA CYS A 49 7.67 -0.91 -0.43
C CYS A 49 9.14 -1.34 -0.48
N GLU A 50 10.03 -0.68 0.25
CA GLU A 50 11.44 -1.06 0.35
C GLU A 50 11.62 -2.47 0.96
N ASP A 51 10.80 -2.81 1.97
CA ASP A 51 10.90 -4.08 2.69
C ASP A 51 10.25 -5.26 1.96
N GLY A 52 9.65 -5.03 0.78
CA GLY A 52 8.96 -6.07 0.02
C GLY A 52 7.56 -6.44 0.53
N ILE A 53 7.03 -5.68 1.50
CA ILE A 53 5.77 -5.97 2.20
C ILE A 53 4.56 -5.46 1.40
N ALA A 54 4.71 -4.30 0.78
CA ALA A 54 3.68 -3.67 -0.04
C ALA A 54 4.28 -3.22 -1.38
N HIS A 55 3.43 -2.92 -2.34
CA HIS A 55 3.82 -2.24 -3.58
C HIS A 55 2.91 -1.03 -3.78
N ARG A 56 3.31 -0.15 -4.70
CA ARG A 56 2.55 1.04 -5.06
C ARG A 56 2.30 1.10 -6.56
N ALA A 57 1.14 1.59 -6.94
CA ALA A 57 0.75 1.88 -8.31
C ALA A 57 0.34 3.34 -8.42
N MET A 58 0.83 4.04 -9.44
CA MET A 58 0.35 5.38 -9.78
C MET A 58 -0.92 5.25 -10.62
N ALA A 59 -2.01 5.86 -10.18
CA ALA A 59 -3.23 5.97 -10.95
C ALA A 59 -3.23 7.25 -11.83
N ASP A 60 -4.16 7.31 -12.76
CA ASP A 60 -4.47 8.45 -13.63
C ASP A 60 -4.93 9.70 -12.88
N ASP A 61 -5.38 9.58 -11.63
CA ASP A 61 -5.64 10.71 -10.73
C ASP A 61 -4.37 11.31 -10.10
N GLY A 62 -3.19 10.79 -10.46
CA GLY A 62 -1.89 11.23 -9.97
C GLY A 62 -1.56 10.76 -8.55
N LYS A 63 -2.40 9.92 -7.93
CA LYS A 63 -2.16 9.39 -6.59
C LYS A 63 -1.50 8.02 -6.65
N TYR A 64 -0.72 7.73 -5.61
CA TYR A 64 -0.24 6.37 -5.35
C TYR A 64 -1.27 5.59 -4.55
N TYR A 65 -1.54 4.38 -5.01
CA TYR A 65 -2.35 3.37 -4.31
C TYR A 65 -1.43 2.24 -3.86
N PHE A 66 -1.61 1.78 -2.63
CA PHE A 66 -0.76 0.81 -1.95
C PHE A 66 -1.52 -0.46 -1.64
N ALA A 67 -0.93 -1.62 -1.91
CA ALA A 67 -1.49 -2.93 -1.62
C ALA A 67 -0.42 -3.88 -1.07
N LEU A 68 -0.84 -4.87 -0.29
CA LEU A 68 0.06 -5.91 0.22
C LEU A 68 0.55 -6.80 -0.92
N CYS A 69 1.80 -7.19 -0.83
CA CYS A 69 2.39 -8.14 -1.76
C CYS A 69 2.04 -9.57 -1.37
N LYS A 70 1.61 -10.37 -2.35
CA LYS A 70 1.36 -11.80 -2.16
C LYS A 70 2.64 -12.58 -2.47
N GLY A 71 3.50 -12.75 -1.47
CA GLY A 71 4.66 -13.66 -1.55
C GLY A 71 5.96 -13.06 -2.12
N CYS A 72 6.10 -11.73 -2.13
CA CYS A 72 7.33 -11.09 -2.59
C CYS A 72 8.46 -11.18 -1.57
N LYS A 73 9.69 -11.33 -2.07
CA LYS A 73 10.92 -11.21 -1.28
C LYS A 73 11.62 -9.91 -1.67
N GLN A 74 12.34 -9.31 -0.72
CA GLN A 74 13.07 -8.05 -0.89
C GLN A 74 13.94 -8.00 -2.16
N GLU A 75 14.51 -9.14 -2.57
CA GLU A 75 15.42 -9.23 -3.73
C GLU A 75 14.72 -9.37 -5.10
N ARG A 76 13.39 -9.58 -5.12
CA ARG A 76 12.57 -9.66 -6.35
C ARG A 76 11.27 -8.90 -6.16
N HIS A 77 11.39 -7.58 -6.01
CA HIS A 77 10.28 -6.69 -5.66
C HIS A 77 9.91 -5.70 -6.78
N THR A 78 9.99 -6.14 -8.03
CA THR A 78 9.47 -5.39 -9.18
C THR A 78 8.12 -5.99 -9.56
N HIS A 79 7.06 -5.25 -9.26
CA HIS A 79 5.70 -5.60 -9.64
C HIS A 79 5.36 -4.94 -10.96
N ASP A 80 5.59 -5.66 -12.05
CA ASP A 80 5.13 -5.28 -13.38
C ASP A 80 3.89 -6.10 -13.73
N HIS A 81 2.80 -5.84 -12.99
CA HIS A 81 1.50 -6.46 -13.24
C HIS A 81 0.45 -5.38 -13.46
N HIS A 82 -0.63 -5.79 -14.12
CA HIS A 82 -1.70 -4.87 -14.49
C HIS A 82 -2.51 -4.44 -13.27
N HIS A 83 -2.89 -3.17 -13.22
CA HIS A 83 -3.77 -2.61 -12.19
C HIS A 83 -5.08 -2.16 -12.85
N PHE A 84 -6.22 -2.56 -12.28
CA PHE A 84 -7.53 -2.10 -12.71
C PHE A 84 -8.00 -0.97 -11.78
N ARG A 85 -8.46 0.15 -12.34
CA ARG A 85 -9.12 1.22 -11.58
C ARG A 85 -10.57 1.36 -12.01
N CYS A 86 -11.48 1.27 -11.06
CA CYS A 86 -12.89 1.60 -11.30
C CYS A 86 -13.06 3.13 -11.35
N LEU A 87 -13.50 3.69 -12.49
CA LEU A 87 -13.71 5.13 -12.62
C LEU A 87 -14.93 5.64 -11.84
N SER A 88 -15.88 4.75 -11.49
CA SER A 88 -17.08 5.13 -10.72
C SER A 88 -16.83 5.23 -9.22
N CYS A 89 -15.96 4.38 -8.64
CA CYS A 89 -15.69 4.37 -7.20
C CYS A 89 -14.21 4.57 -6.82
N SER A 90 -13.32 4.76 -7.80
CA SER A 90 -11.87 4.93 -7.63
C SER A 90 -11.14 3.75 -6.97
N ARG A 91 -11.79 2.58 -6.83
CA ARG A 91 -11.15 1.37 -6.32
C ARG A 91 -10.05 0.90 -7.29
N VAL A 92 -8.86 0.64 -6.76
CA VAL A 92 -7.74 0.06 -7.51
C VAL A 92 -7.51 -1.38 -7.07
N GLU A 93 -7.44 -2.29 -8.03
CA GLU A 93 -7.22 -3.72 -7.83
C GLU A 93 -6.01 -4.20 -8.63
N CYS A 94 -5.21 -5.06 -8.02
CA CYS A 94 -4.10 -5.73 -8.68
C CYS A 94 -4.63 -6.92 -9.46
N LEU A 95 -4.41 -6.96 -10.76
CA LEU A 95 -4.70 -8.12 -11.59
C LEU A 95 -3.50 -9.06 -11.54
N GLN A 96 -3.76 -10.34 -11.33
CA GLN A 96 -2.71 -11.36 -11.46
C GLN A 96 -2.49 -11.63 -12.94
N ASP A 97 -1.25 -11.52 -13.40
CA ASP A 97 -0.90 -12.01 -14.72
C ASP A 97 -0.93 -13.54 -14.68
N THR A 98 -1.92 -14.12 -15.36
CA THR A 98 -1.97 -15.56 -15.63
C THR A 98 -1.10 -15.81 -16.87
N VAL A 99 0.15 -16.21 -16.66
CA VAL A 99 0.95 -16.88 -17.69
C VAL A 99 1.05 -18.35 -17.34
#